data_AF-A0A2W4KMR5-F1
#
_entry.id   AF-A0A2W4KMR5-F1
#
_cell.length_a   1.000
_cell.length_b   1.000
_cell.length_c   1.000
_cell.angle_alpha   90.00
_cell.angle_beta   90.00
_cell.angle_gamma   90.00
#
_symmetry.space_group_name_H-M   'P 1'
#
loop_
_entity.id
_entity.type
_entity.pdbx_description
1 polymer ?
#
loop_
_entity_poly.entity_id
_entity_poly.type
_entity_poly.pdbx_seq_one_letter_code
_entity_poly.pdbx_strand_id
1 'polypeptide(L)'
;MERLSEPRTMELLLRLLDKLDQVVFLLDALEQFLRRGPEIAEALNETVISMRKGVGAEGRTPWEDLLRGLSRLKEVLESPQVKALFRSAVLDARSVAVVGKAARAMVEASAEVSREPKRIGLVGLLRALGDADVQPALHFVLAFAQRFSRELTEGTNDLPGNGLQGGRDPSGDSQRNGARAL
;
A
#
# COMPACT_ATOMS: atom_id res chain seq x y z
N MET A 1 3.43 33.51 -25.58
CA MET A 1 2.30 34.14 -24.87
C MET A 1 0.93 33.58 -25.30
N GLU A 2 0.81 32.89 -26.44
CA GLU A 2 -0.49 32.39 -26.95
C GLU A 2 -1.04 31.14 -26.23
N ARG A 3 -0.20 30.31 -25.57
CA ARG A 3 -0.66 29.13 -24.81
C ARG A 3 -1.36 29.45 -23.47
N LEU A 4 -1.34 30.71 -23.04
CA LEU A 4 -1.98 31.17 -21.79
C LEU A 4 -3.42 31.69 -22.00
N SER A 5 -3.87 31.80 -23.26
CA SER A 5 -5.22 32.26 -23.62
C SER A 5 -6.15 31.13 -24.06
N GLU A 6 -5.66 29.89 -24.11
CA GLU A 6 -6.50 28.73 -24.38
C GLU A 6 -7.41 28.45 -23.18
N PRO A 7 -8.75 28.39 -23.36
CA PRO A 7 -9.72 28.20 -22.27
C PRO A 7 -9.45 26.92 -21.46
N ARG A 8 -8.88 25.90 -22.11
CA ARG A 8 -8.50 24.63 -21.50
C ARG A 8 -7.29 24.75 -20.54
N THR A 9 -6.35 25.66 -20.83
CA THR A 9 -5.19 25.94 -19.96
C THR A 9 -5.61 26.75 -18.74
N MET A 10 -6.58 27.66 -18.90
CA MET A 10 -7.18 28.43 -17.80
C MET A 10 -7.95 27.53 -16.82
N GLU A 11 -8.74 26.58 -17.32
CA GLU A 11 -9.44 25.59 -16.48
C GLU A 11 -8.48 24.68 -15.71
N LEU A 12 -7.37 24.27 -16.33
CA LEU A 12 -6.35 23.44 -15.67
C LEU A 12 -5.58 24.22 -14.59
N LEU A 13 -5.31 25.51 -14.81
CA LEU A 13 -4.70 26.39 -13.81
C LEU A 13 -5.66 26.66 -12.64
N LEU A 14 -6.96 26.88 -12.91
CA LEU A 14 -7.99 27.01 -11.87
C LEU A 14 -8.15 25.73 -11.05
N ARG A 15 -8.12 24.54 -11.69
CA ARG A 15 -8.12 23.24 -10.99
C ARG A 15 -6.86 22.99 -10.15
N LEU A 16 -5.71 23.48 -10.57
CA LEU A 16 -4.48 23.39 -9.78
C LEU A 16 -4.51 24.38 -8.61
N LEU A 17 -5.13 25.54 -8.78
CA LEU A 17 -5.35 26.51 -7.71
C LEU A 17 -6.34 25.97 -6.64
N ASP A 18 -7.42 25.30 -7.06
CA ASP A 18 -8.35 24.60 -6.16
C ASP A 18 -7.68 23.45 -5.38
N LYS A 19 -6.70 22.79 -6.00
CA LYS A 19 -5.92 21.73 -5.33
C LYS A 19 -4.85 22.27 -4.41
N LEU A 20 -4.40 23.52 -4.59
CA LEU A 20 -3.44 24.14 -3.69
C LEU A 20 -4.06 24.38 -2.30
N ASP A 21 -5.36 24.65 -2.22
CA ASP A 21 -6.07 24.76 -0.93
C ASP A 21 -6.09 23.42 -0.17
N GLN A 22 -6.26 22.30 -0.88
CA GLN A 22 -6.10 20.96 -0.28
C GLN A 22 -4.66 20.67 0.15
N VAL A 23 -3.67 21.18 -0.58
CA VAL A 23 -2.26 21.03 -0.22
C VAL A 23 -1.91 21.86 1.02
N VAL A 24 -2.46 23.08 1.15
CA VAL A 24 -2.31 23.92 2.35
C VAL A 24 -2.93 23.22 3.55
N PHE A 25 -4.13 22.64 3.40
CA PHE A 25 -4.77 21.85 4.47
C PHE A 25 -3.94 20.63 4.89
N LEU A 26 -3.33 19.91 3.94
CA LEU A 26 -2.43 18.79 4.25
C LEU A 26 -1.14 19.26 4.92
N LEU A 27 -0.63 20.43 4.56
CA LEU A 27 0.54 21.04 5.18
C LEU A 27 0.25 21.42 6.63
N ASP A 28 -0.92 22.00 6.91
CA ASP A 28 -1.36 22.34 8.26
C ASP A 28 -1.62 21.08 9.11
N ALA A 29 -2.24 20.05 8.53
CA ALA A 29 -2.42 18.77 9.20
C ALA A 29 -1.08 18.10 9.53
N LEU A 30 -0.11 18.18 8.61
CA LEU A 30 1.24 17.69 8.83
C LEU A 30 1.99 18.51 9.89
N GLU A 31 1.84 19.84 9.90
CA GLU A 31 2.42 20.71 10.93
C GLU A 31 1.83 20.40 12.32
N GLN A 32 0.52 20.21 12.40
CA GLN A 32 -0.17 19.82 13.63
C GLN A 32 0.28 18.42 14.13
N PHE A 33 0.51 17.48 13.20
CA PHE A 33 1.03 16.15 13.50
C PHE A 33 2.48 16.19 13.99
N LEU A 34 3.35 16.94 13.32
CA LEU A 34 4.75 17.13 13.73
C LEU A 34 4.86 17.82 15.09
N ARG A 35 3.99 18.79 15.35
CA ARG A 35 3.90 19.49 16.64
C ARG A 35 3.41 18.58 17.78
N ARG A 36 2.60 17.56 17.49
CA ARG A 36 2.18 16.49 18.42
C ARG A 36 3.10 15.27 18.42
N GLY A 37 4.09 15.23 17.52
CA GLY A 37 5.08 14.16 17.42
C GLY A 37 5.79 13.82 18.73
N PRO A 38 6.17 14.81 19.58
CA PRO A 38 6.76 14.54 20.89
C PRO A 38 5.83 13.74 21.82
N GLU A 39 4.55 14.09 21.87
CA GLU A 39 3.56 13.39 22.71
C GLU A 39 3.32 11.95 22.21
N ILE A 40 3.32 11.74 20.88
CA ILE A 40 3.21 10.40 20.28
C ILE A 40 4.46 9.57 20.56
N ALA A 41 5.64 10.17 20.47
CA ALA A 41 6.91 9.51 20.78
C ALA A 41 7.01 9.15 22.27
N GLU A 42 6.52 10.01 23.17
CA GLU A 42 6.43 9.75 24.59
C GLU A 42 5.48 8.58 24.89
N ALA A 43 4.29 8.55 24.28
CA ALA A 43 3.35 7.44 24.42
C ALA A 43 3.91 6.10 23.91
N LEU A 44 4.66 6.12 22.79
CA LEU A 44 5.37 4.94 22.27
C LEU A 44 6.50 4.51 23.21
N ASN A 45 7.28 5.44 23.73
CA ASN A 45 8.36 5.17 24.67
C ASN A 45 7.83 4.57 25.98
N GLU A 46 6.72 5.09 26.51
CA GLU A 46 6.02 4.51 27.67
C GLU A 46 5.54 3.09 27.39
N THR A 47 5.00 2.82 26.20
CA THR A 47 4.55 1.48 25.79
C THR A 47 5.72 0.49 25.72
N VAL A 48 6.85 0.91 25.14
CA VAL A 48 8.07 0.09 25.05
C VAL A 48 8.67 -0.18 26.44
N ILE A 49 8.73 0.84 27.30
CA ILE A 49 9.19 0.71 28.68
C ILE A 49 8.28 -0.23 29.47
N SER A 50 6.97 -0.14 29.26
CA SER A 50 5.97 -1.01 29.91
C SER A 50 6.09 -2.46 29.44
N MET A 51 6.33 -2.69 28.16
CA MET A 51 6.61 -4.03 27.62
C MET A 51 7.92 -4.60 28.19
N ARG A 52 8.97 -3.78 28.27
CA ARG A 52 10.26 -4.17 28.88
C ARG A 52 10.12 -4.48 30.37
N LYS A 53 9.33 -3.70 31.10
CA LYS A 53 9.07 -3.89 32.53
C LYS A 53 8.15 -5.10 32.76
N GLY A 54 7.11 -5.30 31.96
CA GLY A 54 6.21 -6.46 32.06
C GLY A 54 6.91 -7.80 31.84
N VAL A 55 7.99 -7.83 31.06
CA VAL A 55 8.84 -9.02 30.87
C VAL A 55 9.72 -9.32 32.11
N GLY A 56 9.80 -8.43 33.11
CA GLY A 56 10.64 -8.63 34.29
C GLY A 56 10.09 -8.17 35.64
N ALA A 57 8.82 -7.72 35.73
CA ALA A 57 8.28 -7.05 36.92
C ALA A 57 7.25 -7.85 37.73
N GLU A 58 6.99 -9.12 37.42
CA GLU A 58 6.34 -10.02 38.37
C GLU A 58 7.30 -11.17 38.69
N GLY A 59 7.56 -11.38 39.99
CA GLY A 59 8.35 -12.49 40.51
C GLY A 59 7.70 -13.87 40.34
N ARG A 60 7.12 -14.14 39.17
CA ARG A 60 6.71 -15.46 38.71
C ARG A 60 7.62 -15.86 37.57
N THR A 61 8.05 -17.11 37.62
CA THR A 61 9.11 -17.71 36.82
C THR A 61 9.04 -17.32 35.34
N PRO A 62 9.98 -16.48 34.85
CA PRO A 62 10.01 -16.00 33.47
C PRO A 62 10.06 -17.10 32.40
N TRP A 63 10.45 -18.33 32.78
CA TRP A 63 10.51 -19.48 31.88
C TRP A 63 9.11 -20.02 31.51
N GLU A 64 8.10 -19.91 32.39
CA GLU A 64 6.74 -20.38 32.09
C GLU A 64 6.03 -19.47 31.10
N ASP A 65 6.18 -18.16 31.26
CA ASP A 65 5.63 -17.17 30.33
C ASP A 65 6.35 -17.20 28.99
N LEU A 66 7.67 -17.43 29.01
CA LEU A 66 8.45 -17.67 27.80
C LEU A 66 7.96 -18.93 27.07
N LEU A 67 7.73 -20.06 27.77
CA LEU A 67 7.23 -21.29 27.15
C LEU A 67 5.79 -21.18 26.67
N ARG A 68 4.91 -20.48 27.40
CA ARG A 68 3.55 -20.18 26.93
C ARG A 68 3.59 -19.28 25.71
N GLY A 69 4.45 -18.27 25.70
CA GLY A 69 4.71 -17.41 24.54
C GLY A 69 5.23 -18.19 23.34
N LEU A 70 6.18 -19.10 23.55
CA LEU A 70 6.73 -19.97 22.51
C LEU A 70 5.67 -20.94 21.96
N SER A 71 4.81 -21.48 22.83
CA SER A 71 3.72 -22.38 22.44
C SER A 71 2.66 -21.66 21.62
N ARG A 72 2.27 -20.44 22.01
CA ARG A 72 1.36 -19.59 21.23
C ARG A 72 1.98 -19.15 19.92
N LEU A 73 3.26 -18.79 19.93
CA LEU A 73 3.98 -18.45 18.70
C LEU A 73 4.03 -19.65 17.76
N LYS A 74 4.29 -20.85 18.27
CA LYS A 74 4.26 -22.10 17.49
C LYS A 74 2.87 -22.38 16.93
N GLU A 75 1.82 -22.19 17.71
CA GLU A 75 0.43 -22.36 17.28
C GLU A 75 0.06 -21.38 16.15
N VAL A 76 0.49 -20.12 16.26
CA VAL A 76 0.34 -19.11 15.21
C VAL A 76 1.16 -19.48 13.98
N LEU A 77 2.42 -19.92 14.14
CA LEU A 77 3.28 -20.35 13.04
C LEU A 77 2.75 -21.60 12.33
N GLU A 78 2.09 -22.49 13.07
CA GLU A 78 1.52 -23.72 12.55
C GLU A 78 0.18 -23.50 11.85
N SER A 79 -0.45 -22.33 12.02
CA SER A 79 -1.69 -21.98 11.35
C SER A 79 -1.55 -22.09 9.83
N PRO A 80 -2.56 -22.62 9.11
CA PRO A 80 -2.53 -22.76 7.66
C PRO A 80 -2.27 -21.44 6.93
N GLN A 81 -2.76 -20.33 7.48
CA GLN A 81 -2.61 -18.98 6.94
C GLN A 81 -1.17 -18.48 7.07
N VAL A 82 -0.53 -18.70 8.22
CA VAL A 82 0.88 -18.35 8.41
C VAL A 82 1.79 -19.25 7.60
N LYS A 83 1.51 -20.56 7.52
CA LYS A 83 2.24 -21.47 6.60
C LYS A 83 2.10 -21.05 5.13
N ALA A 84 0.94 -20.52 4.71
CA ALA A 84 0.75 -19.98 3.38
C ALA A 84 1.58 -18.70 3.14
N LEU A 85 1.70 -17.82 4.14
CA LEU A 85 2.58 -16.65 4.11
C LEU A 85 4.08 -17.00 4.18
N PHE A 86 4.44 -18.08 4.87
CA PHE A 86 5.82 -18.60 4.90
C PHE A 86 6.21 -19.29 3.58
N ARG A 87 5.25 -19.93 2.91
CA ARG A 87 5.44 -20.53 1.58
C ARG A 87 5.32 -19.52 0.45
N SER A 88 4.68 -18.37 0.67
CA SER A 88 4.70 -17.27 -0.28
C SER A 88 6.05 -16.57 -0.23
N ALA A 89 6.47 -15.98 -1.35
CA ALA A 89 7.78 -15.35 -1.54
C ALA A 89 8.08 -14.15 -0.59
N VAL A 90 7.24 -13.92 0.42
CA VAL A 90 7.30 -12.83 1.40
C VAL A 90 8.47 -13.03 2.39
N LEU A 91 8.83 -14.27 2.72
CA LEU A 91 9.95 -14.58 3.62
C LEU A 91 11.25 -14.98 2.93
N ASP A 92 11.31 -14.83 1.60
CA ASP A 92 12.57 -15.03 0.89
C ASP A 92 13.62 -14.00 1.35
N ALA A 93 14.88 -14.43 1.43
CA ALA A 93 16.00 -13.57 1.84
C ALA A 93 16.06 -12.26 1.03
N ARG A 94 15.66 -12.31 -0.25
CA ARG A 94 15.59 -11.13 -1.13
C ARG A 94 14.48 -10.17 -0.74
N SER A 95 13.31 -10.67 -0.36
CA SER A 95 12.17 -9.85 0.11
C SER A 95 12.51 -9.17 1.44
N VAL A 96 13.09 -9.92 2.37
CA VAL A 96 13.57 -9.38 3.65
C VAL A 96 14.65 -8.32 3.44
N ALA A 97 15.57 -8.52 2.49
CA ALA A 97 16.61 -7.53 2.17
C ALA A 97 16.03 -6.22 1.62
N VAL A 98 14.97 -6.26 0.82
CA VAL A 98 14.29 -5.04 0.33
C VAL A 98 13.62 -4.29 1.48
N VAL A 99 12.91 -5.00 2.35
CA VAL A 99 12.28 -4.41 3.55
C VAL A 99 13.35 -3.81 4.48
N GLY A 100 14.46 -4.50 4.69
CA GLY A 100 15.58 -4.00 5.50
C GLY A 100 16.19 -2.72 4.94
N LYS A 101 16.37 -2.64 3.60
CA LYS A 101 16.83 -1.40 2.94
C LYS A 101 15.84 -0.26 3.10
N ALA A 102 14.54 -0.51 2.94
CA ALA A 102 13.50 0.49 3.14
C ALA A 102 13.46 0.99 4.59
N ALA A 103 13.52 0.07 5.57
CA ALA A 103 13.55 0.40 6.99
C ALA A 103 14.77 1.27 7.35
N ARG A 104 15.97 0.89 6.87
CA ARG A 104 17.18 1.67 7.08
C ARG A 104 17.06 3.08 6.48
N ALA A 105 16.61 3.19 5.23
CA ALA A 105 16.42 4.48 4.57
C ALA A 105 15.42 5.38 5.33
N MET A 106 14.34 4.81 5.88
CA MET A 106 13.38 5.56 6.71
C MET A 106 14.01 6.05 8.01
N VAL A 107 14.80 5.23 8.70
CA VAL A 107 15.48 5.62 9.94
C VAL A 107 16.51 6.72 9.67
N GLU A 108 17.30 6.60 8.60
CA GLU A 108 18.29 7.59 8.19
C GLU A 108 17.62 8.92 7.79
N ALA A 109 16.57 8.87 6.97
CA ALA A 109 15.81 10.05 6.58
C ALA A 109 15.15 10.74 7.80
N SER A 110 14.59 9.97 8.73
CA SER A 110 14.02 10.52 9.98
C SER A 110 15.08 11.20 10.83
N ALA A 111 16.28 10.64 10.93
CA ALA A 111 17.38 11.24 11.68
C ALA A 111 17.90 12.51 11.00
N GLU A 112 17.95 12.54 9.67
CA GLU A 112 18.38 13.71 8.89
C GLU A 112 17.39 14.87 9.02
N VAL A 113 16.09 14.60 8.84
CA VAL A 113 15.02 15.60 9.01
C VAL A 113 14.98 16.17 10.43
N SER A 114 15.28 15.35 11.44
CA SER A 114 15.33 15.79 12.84
C SER A 114 16.52 16.72 13.13
N ARG A 115 17.65 16.55 12.41
CA ARG A 115 18.85 17.37 12.58
C ARG A 115 18.78 18.68 11.79
N GLU A 116 18.29 18.63 10.56
CA GLU A 116 18.14 19.78 9.68
C GLU A 116 16.77 19.77 9.00
N PRO A 117 15.72 20.32 9.64
CA PRO A 117 14.41 20.42 9.03
C PRO A 117 14.41 21.42 7.87
N LYS A 118 14.68 20.95 6.66
CA LYS A 118 14.60 21.74 5.41
C LYS A 118 13.16 21.78 4.93
N ARG A 119 12.57 22.99 4.89
CA ARG A 119 11.25 23.21 4.29
C ARG A 119 11.38 23.19 2.77
N ILE A 120 10.76 22.20 2.12
CA ILE A 120 10.72 22.08 0.66
C ILE A 120 9.44 22.76 0.16
N GLY A 121 9.57 23.81 -0.64
CA GLY A 121 8.44 24.45 -1.33
C GLY A 121 8.06 23.73 -2.63
N LEU A 122 6.96 24.14 -3.28
CA LEU A 122 6.43 23.53 -4.51
C LEU A 122 7.47 23.41 -5.64
N VAL A 123 8.30 24.44 -5.85
CA VAL A 123 9.37 24.43 -6.85
C VAL A 123 10.50 23.48 -6.45
N GLY A 124 10.81 23.40 -5.15
CA GLY A 124 11.80 22.46 -4.60
C GLY A 124 11.36 21.01 -4.79
N LEU A 125 10.06 20.73 -4.63
CA LEU A 125 9.50 19.40 -4.88
C LEU A 125 9.59 19.02 -6.37
N LEU A 126 9.20 19.93 -7.27
CA LEU A 126 9.32 19.71 -8.72
C LEU A 126 10.77 19.47 -9.15
N ARG A 127 11.72 20.21 -8.55
CA ARG A 127 13.15 20.01 -8.78
C ARG A 127 13.63 18.66 -8.23
N ALA A 128 13.19 18.27 -7.04
CA ALA A 128 13.53 16.99 -6.43
C ALA A 128 13.02 15.80 -7.26
N LEU A 129 11.83 15.90 -7.86
CA LEU A 129 11.31 14.89 -8.78
C LEU A 129 12.16 14.74 -10.05
N GLY A 130 12.85 15.81 -10.46
CA GLY A 130 13.79 15.80 -11.59
C GLY A 130 15.22 15.42 -11.21
N ASP A 131 15.51 15.22 -9.93
CA ASP A 131 16.86 14.97 -9.43
C ASP A 131 17.34 13.57 -9.84
N ALA A 132 18.59 13.48 -10.31
CA ALA A 132 19.22 12.23 -10.73
C ALA A 132 19.27 11.20 -9.59
N ASP A 133 19.38 11.66 -8.35
CA ASP A 133 19.43 10.79 -7.17
C ASP A 133 18.06 10.22 -6.79
N VAL A 134 16.97 10.91 -7.18
CA VAL A 134 15.58 10.50 -6.88
C VAL A 134 14.98 9.65 -8.00
N GLN A 135 15.46 9.78 -9.25
CA GLN A 135 14.97 9.01 -10.41
C GLN A 135 14.89 7.48 -10.15
N PRO A 136 15.89 6.80 -9.54
CA PRO A 136 15.84 5.37 -9.33
C PRO A 136 14.70 4.95 -8.39
N ALA A 137 14.44 5.74 -7.35
CA ALA A 137 13.34 5.50 -6.41
C ALA A 137 11.97 5.71 -7.09
N LEU A 138 11.84 6.78 -7.88
CA LEU A 138 10.63 7.04 -8.65
C LEU A 138 10.35 5.92 -9.67
N HIS A 139 11.38 5.46 -10.37
CA HIS A 139 11.30 4.34 -11.30
C HIS A 139 10.87 3.04 -10.59
N PHE A 140 11.43 2.77 -9.40
CA PHE A 140 11.01 1.63 -8.59
C PHE A 140 9.51 1.70 -8.22
N VAL A 141 9.04 2.84 -7.72
CA VAL A 141 7.63 3.02 -7.32
C VAL A 141 6.69 2.84 -8.51
N LEU A 142 7.02 3.41 -9.67
CA LEU A 142 6.23 3.24 -10.90
C LEU A 142 6.20 1.77 -11.35
N ALA A 143 7.36 1.11 -11.36
CA ALA A 143 7.47 -0.28 -11.78
C ALA A 143 6.79 -1.25 -10.79
N PHE A 144 6.73 -0.90 -9.51
CA PHE A 144 5.94 -1.60 -8.50
C PHE A 144 4.43 -1.42 -8.75
N ALA A 145 3.97 -0.17 -8.87
CA ALA A 145 2.56 0.15 -9.06
C ALA A 145 1.95 -0.53 -10.30
N GLN A 146 2.71 -0.58 -11.40
CA GLN A 146 2.27 -1.27 -12.63
C GLN A 146 2.12 -2.78 -12.44
N ARG A 147 3.03 -3.43 -11.72
CA ARG A 147 2.97 -4.88 -11.46
C ARG A 147 1.84 -5.21 -10.50
N PHE A 148 1.73 -4.44 -9.42
CA PHE A 148 0.67 -4.61 -8.43
C PHE A 148 -0.72 -4.39 -9.02
N SER A 149 -0.91 -3.39 -9.88
CA SER A 149 -2.19 -3.15 -10.56
C SER A 149 -2.63 -4.31 -11.45
N ARG A 150 -1.69 -5.04 -12.08
CA ARG A 150 -2.02 -6.21 -12.92
C ARG A 150 -2.53 -7.36 -12.07
N GLU A 151 -1.86 -7.65 -10.95
CA GLU A 151 -2.28 -8.70 -10.01
C GLU A 151 -3.67 -8.42 -9.42
N LEU A 152 -3.96 -7.16 -9.10
CA LEU A 152 -5.29 -6.76 -8.61
C LEU A 152 -6.41 -6.91 -9.66
N THR A 153 -6.07 -6.71 -10.94
CA THR A 153 -7.03 -6.78 -12.05
C THR A 153 -7.28 -8.23 -12.49
N GLU A 154 -6.25 -9.07 -12.47
CA GLU A 154 -6.38 -10.51 -12.76
C GLU A 154 -7.26 -11.22 -11.72
N GLY A 155 -7.12 -10.89 -10.43
CA GLY A 155 -7.96 -11.46 -9.37
C GLY A 155 -9.44 -11.05 -9.41
N THR A 156 -9.82 -10.05 -10.22
CA THR A 156 -11.23 -9.62 -10.38
C THR A 156 -11.94 -10.30 -11.56
N ASN A 157 -11.22 -10.97 -12.45
CA ASN A 157 -11.77 -11.52 -13.70
C ASN A 157 -12.22 -12.99 -13.60
N ASP A 158 -12.06 -13.62 -12.42
CA ASP A 158 -12.46 -15.00 -12.13
C ASP A 158 -13.91 -15.17 -11.62
N LEU A 159 -14.74 -14.12 -11.73
CA LEU A 159 -16.19 -14.25 -11.47
C LEU A 159 -16.86 -14.88 -12.71
N PRO A 160 -17.51 -16.06 -12.61
CA PRO A 160 -18.22 -16.65 -13.73
C PRO A 160 -19.38 -15.75 -14.13
N GLY A 161 -19.23 -15.03 -15.24
CA GLY A 161 -20.31 -14.35 -15.93
C GLY A 161 -21.38 -15.37 -16.29
N ASN A 162 -22.46 -15.39 -15.50
CA ASN A 162 -23.66 -16.18 -15.71
C ASN A 162 -24.30 -15.77 -17.04
N GLY A 163 -23.86 -16.39 -18.13
CA GLY A 163 -24.50 -16.37 -19.43
C GLY A 163 -25.81 -17.15 -19.33
N LEU A 164 -26.86 -16.52 -18.81
CA LEU A 164 -28.22 -17.00 -18.94
C LEU A 164 -28.56 -16.99 -20.44
N GLN A 165 -28.38 -18.17 -21.03
CA GLN A 165 -28.86 -18.57 -22.33
C GLN A 165 -30.35 -18.27 -22.39
N GLY A 166 -30.71 -17.16 -23.03
CA GLY A 166 -32.09 -16.82 -23.33
C GLY A 166 -32.67 -17.88 -24.24
N GLY A 167 -33.40 -18.84 -23.65
CA GLY A 167 -34.31 -19.72 -24.34
C GLY A 167 -35.39 -18.87 -25.01
N ARG A 168 -35.18 -18.54 -26.28
CA ARG A 168 -36.24 -18.10 -27.17
C ARG A 168 -36.76 -19.33 -27.89
N ASP A 169 -37.83 -19.88 -27.34
CA ASP A 169 -38.83 -20.59 -28.13
C ASP A 169 -39.51 -19.58 -29.06
N PRO A 170 -39.67 -19.91 -30.36
CA PRO A 170 -40.97 -19.69 -30.94
C PRO A 170 -41.41 -20.90 -31.79
N SER A 171 -42.48 -21.54 -31.30
CA SER A 171 -43.68 -21.96 -32.01
C SER A 171 -43.65 -22.04 -33.54
N GLY A 172 -43.97 -23.24 -34.05
CA GLY A 172 -44.76 -23.49 -35.28
C GLY A 172 -44.07 -23.12 -36.61
N ASP A 173 -44.07 -23.92 -37.66
CA ASP A 173 -45.16 -24.72 -38.18
C ASP A 173 -44.62 -25.57 -39.35
N SER A 174 -45.24 -26.72 -39.57
CA SER A 174 -45.55 -27.35 -40.87
C SER A 174 -44.52 -27.45 -42.02
N GLN A 175 -44.41 -28.70 -42.48
CA GLN A 175 -44.45 -29.16 -43.88
C GLN A 175 -43.16 -29.52 -44.63
N ARG A 176 -43.24 -30.76 -45.16
CA ARG A 176 -42.81 -31.22 -46.50
C ARG A 176 -41.32 -31.47 -46.75
N ASN A 177 -40.94 -32.75 -46.64
CA ASN A 177 -40.53 -33.64 -47.75
C ASN A 177 -39.95 -34.90 -47.10
N GLY A 178 -40.28 -36.13 -47.48
CA GLY A 178 -40.58 -36.60 -48.83
C GLY A 178 -39.48 -37.59 -49.24
N ALA A 179 -39.83 -38.88 -49.17
CA ALA A 179 -39.29 -40.00 -49.93
C ALA A 179 -37.96 -40.68 -49.52
N ARG A 180 -38.12 -41.98 -49.18
CA ARG A 180 -37.43 -43.18 -49.68
C ARG A 180 -35.88 -43.23 -49.66
N ALA A 181 -35.35 -44.30 -49.05
CA ALA A 181 -34.92 -45.49 -49.80
C ALA A 181 -34.52 -46.64 -48.85
N LEU A 182 -35.14 -47.79 -49.13
CA LEU A 182 -34.73 -49.19 -48.96
C LEU A 182 -34.32 -49.70 -47.56
#